data_AF-A0A9E1ZIM7-F1
#
_entry.id   AF-A0A9E1ZIM7-F1
#
_cell.length_a   1.000
_cell.length_b   1.000
_cell.length_c   1.000
_cell.angle_alpha   90.00
_cell.angle_beta   90.00
_cell.angle_gamma   90.00
#
_symmetry.space_group_name_H-M   'P 1'
#
loop_
_entity.id
_entity.type
_entity.pdbx_description
1 polymer ?
#
loop_
_entity_poly.entity_id
_entity_poly.type
_entity_poly.pdbx_seq_one_letter_code
_entity_poly.pdbx_strand_id
1 'polypeptide(L)' 'MKITDIECHVLLVPDVRTDATSSAQDDIVVFVHTDEGITGVGESDVNPWIAR' A
#
# COMPACT_ATOMS: atom_id res chain seq x y z
N MET A 1 -2.94 -20.76 -10.27
CA MET A 1 -2.76 -19.30 -10.45
C MET A 1 -4.11 -18.64 -10.30
N LYS A 2 -4.57 -18.59 -9.05
CA LYS A 2 -5.75 -17.88 -8.59
C LYS A 2 -5.31 -16.98 -7.43
N ILE A 3 -5.89 -15.78 -7.37
CA ILE A 3 -5.70 -14.91 -6.22
C ILE A 3 -6.44 -15.52 -5.03
N THR A 4 -5.75 -15.65 -3.90
CA THR A 4 -6.30 -16.21 -2.66
C THR A 4 -6.51 -15.17 -1.59
N ASP A 5 -5.73 -14.09 -1.61
CA ASP A 5 -5.83 -13.01 -0.64
C ASP A 5 -5.24 -11.69 -1.19
N ILE A 6 -5.68 -10.58 -0.60
CA ILE A 6 -5.17 -9.24 -0.88
C ILE A 6 -4.97 -8.50 0.44
N GLU A 7 -3.74 -8.09 0.72
CA GLU A 7 -3.42 -7.23 1.87
C GLU A 7 -3.07 -5.81 1.41
N CYS A 8 -3.59 -4.81 2.12
CA CYS A 8 -3.22 -3.41 1.93
C CYS A 8 -2.54 -2.86 3.19
N HIS A 9 -1.36 -2.30 3.01
CA HIS A 9 -0.58 -1.68 4.09
C HIS A 9 -0.34 -0.20 3.77
N VAL A 10 -0.50 0.66 4.78
CA VAL A 10 -0.04 2.06 4.67
C VAL A 10 1.43 2.08 5.04
N LEU A 11 2.26 2.46 4.08
CA LEU A 11 3.66 2.79 4.34
C LEU A 11 3.73 4.27 4.73
N LEU A 12 4.33 4.57 5.87
CA LEU A 12 4.43 5.93 6.41
C LEU A 12 5.88 6.23 6.79
N VAL A 13 6.41 7.36 6.35
CA VAL A 13 7.75 7.79 6.76
C VAL A 13 7.79 8.16 8.25
N PRO A 14 8.88 7.91 8.99
CA PRO A 14 8.94 8.15 10.44
C PRO A 14 8.67 9.61 10.86
N ASP A 15 9.11 10.57 10.06
CA ASP A 15 9.04 12.01 10.36
C ASP A 15 7.91 12.72 9.58
N VAL A 16 6.76 12.06 9.45
CA VAL A 16 5.62 12.62 8.70
C VAL A 16 5.20 14.01 9.22
N ARG A 17 5.04 14.93 8.29
CA ARG A 17 4.54 16.28 8.52
C ARG A 17 3.08 16.37 8.12
N THR A 18 2.19 16.34 9.12
CA THR A 18 0.73 16.43 8.93
C THR A 18 0.27 17.84 8.56
N ASP A 19 1.14 18.84 8.68
CA ASP A 19 0.90 20.24 8.29
C ASP A 19 1.40 20.56 6.87
N ALA A 20 1.95 19.56 6.15
CA ALA A 20 2.46 19.71 4.81
C ALA A 20 1.55 19.01 3.79
N THR A 21 1.22 19.69 2.69
CA THR A 21 0.58 19.07 1.53
C THR A 21 1.66 18.38 0.68
N SER A 22 2.02 17.15 1.06
CA SER A 22 3.06 16.36 0.39
C SER A 22 2.56 14.94 0.15
N SER A 23 2.59 14.50 -1.11
CA SER A 23 2.18 13.15 -1.57
C SER A 23 3.31 12.13 -1.57
N ALA A 24 4.43 12.42 -0.89
CA ALA A 24 5.61 11.55 -0.86
C ALA A 24 5.93 11.03 0.56
N GLN A 25 5.05 11.27 1.53
CA GLN A 25 5.26 10.89 2.93
C GLN A 25 4.55 9.59 3.31
N ASP A 26 3.56 9.20 2.52
CA ASP A 26 2.80 7.99 2.67
C ASP A 26 2.45 7.38 1.32
N ASP A 27 2.16 6.09 1.32
CA ASP A 27 1.73 5.34 0.15
C ASP A 27 0.92 4.10 0.58
N ILE A 28 0.10 3.55 -0.33
CA ILE A 28 -0.61 2.29 -0.14
C ILE A 28 0.08 1.17 -0.92
N VAL A 29 0.63 0.20 -0.18
CA VAL A 29 1.27 -0.98 -0.75
C VAL A 29 0.29 -2.14 -0.72
N VAL A 30 0.10 -2.79 -1.87
CA VAL A 30 -0.82 -3.91 -2.06
C VAL A 30 -0.04 -5.19 -2.29
N PHE A 31 -0.34 -6.21 -1.52
CA PHE A 31 0.18 -7.57 -1.66
C PHE A 31 -0.93 -8.46 -2.20
N VAL A 32 -0.69 -9.13 -3.32
CA VAL A 32 -1.64 -10.06 -3.93
C VAL A 32 -1.07 -11.47 -3.83
N HIS A 33 -1.71 -12.30 -3.01
CA HIS A 33 -1.28 -13.67 -2.78
C HIS A 33 -2.00 -14.64 -3.71
N THR A 34 -1.32 -15.71 -4.10
CA THR A 34 -1.87 -16.75 -4.98
C THR A 34 -1.85 -18.13 -4.35
N ASP A 35 -2.69 -19.01 -4.88
CA ASP A 35 -2.75 -20.44 -4.52
C ASP A 35 -1.47 -21.23 -4.83
N GLU A 36 -0.56 -20.66 -5.61
CA GLU A 36 0.75 -21.23 -5.94
C GLU A 36 1.87 -20.74 -5.00
N GLY A 37 1.54 -19.90 -4.00
CA GLY A 37 2.51 -19.34 -3.05
C GLY A 37 3.29 -18.14 -3.57
N ILE A 38 2.91 -17.58 -4.73
CA ILE A 38 3.50 -16.36 -5.28
C ILE A 38 2.79 -15.14 -4.65
N THR A 39 3.56 -14.12 -4.31
CA THR A 39 3.05 -12.81 -3.90
C THR A 39 3.51 -11.74 -4.88
N GLY A 40 2.56 -11.07 -5.52
CA GLY A 40 2.82 -9.85 -6.28
C GLY A 40 2.73 -8.64 -5.36
N VAL A 41 3.58 -7.64 -5.57
CA VAL A 41 3.58 -6.38 -4.81
C VAL A 41 3.39 -5.22 -5.78
N GLY A 42 2.48 -4.31 -5.46
CA GLY A 42 2.24 -3.07 -6.20
C GLY A 42 1.94 -1.90 -5.26
N GLU A 43 1.87 -0.71 -5.83
CA GLU A 43 1.47 0.53 -5.14
C GLU A 43 0.45 1.31 -5.97
N SER A 44 -0.12 2.35 -5.36
CA SER A 44 -0.92 3.35 -6.07
C SER A 44 -0.70 4.72 -5.45
N ASP A 45 -0.32 5.71 -6.26
CA ASP A 45 -0.24 7.12 -5.85
C ASP A 45 -1.66 7.67 -5.58
N VAL A 46 -2.10 7.52 -4.34
CA VAL A 46 -3.39 7.95 -3.80
C VAL A 46 -3.21 8.30 -2.34
N ASN A 47 -4.12 9.10 -1.76
CA ASN A 47 -4.15 9.27 -0.32
C ASN A 47 -4.48 7.92 0.36
N PRO A 48 -3.53 7.30 1.08
CA PRO A 48 -3.72 5.94 1.59
C PRO A 48 -4.70 5.88 2.76
N TRP A 49 -4.96 7.00 3.43
CA TRP A 49 -5.92 7.13 4.53
C TRP A 49 -7.37 7.18 4.06
N ILE A 50 -7.59 7.46 2.78
CA ILE A 50 -8.91 7.39 2.13
C ILE A 50 -9.10 6.02 1.47
N ALA A 51 -8.02 5.44 0.95
CA ALA A 51 -8.07 4.20 0.16
C ALA A 51 -8.09 2.90 0.99
N ARG A 52 -7.63 2.94 2.25
CA ARG A 52 -7.59 1.77 3.15
C ARG A 52 -8.96 1.38 3.70
#